data_AF-A0A2H9PBZ2-F1
#
_entry.id   AF-A0A2H9PBZ2-F1
#
_cell.length_a   1.000
_cell.length_b   1.000
_cell.length_c   1.000
_cell.angle_alpha   90.00
_cell.angle_beta   90.00
_cell.angle_gamma   90.00
#
_symmetry.space_group_name_H-M   'P 1'
#
loop_
_entity.id
_entity.type
_entity.pdbx_description
1 polymer ?
#
loop_
_entity_poly.entity_id
_entity_poly.type
_entity_poly.pdbx_seq_one_letter_code
_entity_poly.pdbx_strand_id
1 'polypeptide(L)'
;MPVKKKFGEFLTESKVITDGQLKSGLQNQKKEGGTLGQALIRLGFVSEEDMNKYLSDYYGVSYVDIKQYEIDPQVLALIPEQIVRKYKVIPLDKMNNNLTIVTADLTNVFIFDELRVITGCDITSLLTSESEINSAIERYYGKKVGFEEMIKEISKEGEDIEIHKEEEKGVDASQLQVAVEGAPVVKLVNFIIMQAIDDRASDIHLEPYEKDFRLRYRIDGVLYEINPPPPKALQNPIIARIKVLSNLDIAETRLPQDGRIRVKTKTKIVDLRVSTFPTIFGEKVVMRLLDKSNLALDLKQLGFEKQELDKFDNVISQPYGMILITGPTGSGKSTTLYSVLTKLNTTRDNIVTVEDPVEYQVRGINQVQAHAEIGLTFAMGLRAILRQDPN
;
A
#
# COMPACT_ATOMS: atom_id res chain seq x y z
N MET A 1 -23.93 21.04 -32.97
CA MET A 1 -23.06 20.06 -33.67
C MET A 1 -23.95 19.27 -34.63
N PRO A 2 -23.56 19.05 -35.90
CA PRO A 2 -24.35 18.23 -36.80
C PRO A 2 -24.53 16.84 -36.18
N VAL A 3 -25.72 16.25 -36.30
CA VAL A 3 -26.01 14.91 -35.78
C VAL A 3 -25.02 13.96 -36.44
N LYS A 4 -24.00 13.51 -35.70
CA LYS A 4 -23.07 12.47 -36.17
C LYS A 4 -23.94 11.25 -36.52
N LYS A 5 -23.98 10.87 -37.81
CA LYS A 5 -24.62 9.63 -38.29
C LYS A 5 -24.14 8.47 -37.42
N LYS A 6 -24.96 7.45 -37.15
CA LYS A 6 -24.51 6.35 -36.29
C LYS A 6 -23.40 5.55 -36.98
N PHE A 7 -22.45 5.01 -36.21
CA PHE A 7 -21.31 4.26 -36.75
C PHE A 7 -21.73 3.10 -37.67
N GLY A 8 -22.81 2.38 -37.32
CA GLY A 8 -23.36 1.32 -38.18
C GLY A 8 -23.86 1.82 -39.54
N GLU A 9 -24.48 3.00 -39.57
CA GLU A 9 -24.98 3.63 -40.81
C GLU A 9 -23.81 4.10 -41.68
N PHE A 10 -22.76 4.63 -41.06
CA PHE A 10 -21.51 4.98 -41.74
C PHE A 10 -20.88 3.76 -42.44
N LEU A 11 -20.78 2.62 -41.76
CA LEU A 11 -20.21 1.40 -42.35
C LEU A 11 -21.05 0.87 -43.53
N THR A 12 -22.38 0.96 -43.48
CA THR A 12 -23.26 0.58 -44.61
C THR A 12 -23.12 1.53 -45.79
N GLU A 13 -23.02 2.85 -45.57
CA GLU A 13 -22.81 3.85 -46.63
C GLU A 13 -21.43 3.70 -47.29
N SER A 14 -20.41 3.39 -46.50
CA SER A 14 -19.06 3.07 -46.97
C SER A 14 -18.96 1.68 -47.63
N LYS A 15 -20.08 0.95 -47.76
CA LYS A 15 -20.17 -0.40 -48.37
C LYS A 15 -19.26 -1.45 -47.72
N VAL A 16 -18.91 -1.25 -46.46
CA VAL A 16 -18.07 -2.17 -45.67
C VAL A 16 -18.89 -3.36 -45.20
N ILE A 17 -20.16 -3.10 -44.84
CA ILE A 17 -21.11 -4.11 -44.40
C ILE A 17 -22.46 -3.89 -45.10
N THR A 18 -23.25 -4.95 -45.19
CA THR A 18 -24.65 -4.89 -45.65
C THR A 18 -25.62 -4.62 -44.49
N ASP A 19 -26.84 -4.16 -44.78
CA ASP A 19 -27.89 -4.00 -43.77
C ASP A 19 -28.19 -5.31 -43.00
N GLY A 20 -28.05 -6.45 -43.66
CA GLY A 20 -28.20 -7.77 -43.05
C GLY A 20 -27.07 -8.08 -42.05
N GLN A 21 -25.83 -7.73 -42.39
CA GLN A 21 -24.67 -7.87 -41.51
C GLN A 21 -24.75 -6.89 -40.33
N LEU A 22 -25.21 -5.66 -40.55
CA LEU A 22 -25.43 -4.67 -39.49
C LEU A 22 -26.47 -5.17 -38.47
N LYS A 23 -27.60 -5.71 -38.92
CA LYS A 23 -28.62 -6.32 -38.04
C LYS A 23 -28.06 -7.49 -37.24
N SER A 24 -27.27 -8.35 -37.89
CA SER A 24 -26.64 -9.50 -37.25
C SER A 24 -25.60 -9.08 -36.20
N GLY A 25 -24.79 -8.06 -36.50
CA GLY A 25 -23.84 -7.45 -35.56
C GLY A 25 -24.52 -6.85 -34.33
N LEU A 26 -25.60 -6.09 -34.51
CA LEU A 26 -26.37 -5.52 -33.39
C LEU A 26 -27.04 -6.59 -32.51
N GLN A 27 -27.49 -7.70 -33.10
CA GLN A 27 -28.02 -8.83 -32.34
C GLN A 27 -26.93 -9.56 -31.55
N ASN A 28 -25.76 -9.77 -32.15
CA ASN A 28 -24.62 -10.35 -31.45
C ASN A 28 -24.14 -9.45 -30.31
N GLN A 29 -24.03 -8.14 -30.53
CA GLN A 29 -23.69 -7.15 -29.50
C GLN A 29 -24.65 -7.20 -28.30
N LYS A 30 -25.97 -7.32 -28.54
CA LYS A 30 -26.95 -7.45 -27.44
C LYS A 30 -26.82 -8.74 -26.66
N LYS A 31 -26.37 -9.83 -27.30
CA LYS A 31 -26.23 -11.14 -26.66
C LYS A 31 -24.92 -11.28 -25.89
N GLU A 32 -23.81 -10.83 -26.47
CA GLU A 32 -22.46 -11.08 -25.95
C GLU A 32 -21.78 -9.84 -25.35
N GLY A 33 -22.44 -8.68 -25.41
CA GLY A 33 -21.89 -7.40 -24.93
C GLY A 33 -20.80 -6.84 -25.87
N GLY A 34 -20.21 -5.72 -25.46
CA GLY A 34 -19.15 -5.04 -26.22
C GLY A 34 -19.65 -4.01 -27.24
N THR A 35 -18.75 -3.55 -28.11
CA THR A 35 -19.02 -2.55 -29.13
C THR A 35 -19.53 -3.19 -30.43
N LEU A 36 -20.20 -2.41 -31.28
CA LEU A 36 -20.67 -2.90 -32.59
C LEU A 36 -19.50 -3.36 -33.47
N GLY A 37 -18.35 -2.67 -33.41
CA GLY A 37 -17.15 -3.07 -34.16
C GLY A 37 -16.64 -4.45 -33.76
N GLN A 38 -16.55 -4.72 -32.46
CA GLN A 38 -16.16 -6.05 -31.94
C GLN A 38 -17.11 -7.16 -32.41
N ALA A 39 -18.42 -6.89 -32.42
CA ALA A 39 -19.41 -7.86 -32.91
C ALA A 39 -19.24 -8.15 -34.41
N LEU A 40 -18.95 -7.13 -35.22
CA LEU A 40 -18.72 -7.29 -36.66
C LEU A 40 -17.41 -8.04 -36.97
N ILE A 41 -16.34 -7.82 -36.19
CA ILE A 41 -15.08 -8.58 -36.29
C ILE A 41 -15.31 -10.05 -35.90
N ARG A 42 -16.01 -10.31 -34.78
CA ARG A 42 -16.28 -11.66 -34.27
C ARG A 42 -17.08 -12.51 -35.25
N LEU A 43 -18.03 -11.90 -35.96
CA LEU A 43 -18.81 -12.55 -37.01
C LEU A 43 -18.05 -12.70 -38.34
N GLY A 44 -16.80 -12.20 -38.42
CA GLY A 44 -15.96 -12.27 -39.61
C GLY A 44 -16.43 -11.35 -40.75
N PHE A 45 -17.23 -10.32 -40.45
CA PHE A 45 -17.76 -9.41 -41.47
C PHE A 45 -16.79 -8.31 -41.85
N VAL A 46 -15.90 -7.92 -40.95
CA VAL A 46 -14.88 -6.89 -41.16
C VAL A 46 -13.59 -7.36 -40.50
N SER A 47 -12.45 -7.14 -41.16
CA SER A 47 -11.14 -7.40 -40.54
C SER A 47 -10.86 -6.37 -39.43
N GLU A 48 -9.99 -6.70 -38.48
CA GLU A 48 -9.59 -5.76 -37.42
C GLU A 48 -8.89 -4.52 -38.02
N GLU A 49 -8.05 -4.72 -39.04
CA GLU A 49 -7.33 -3.66 -39.74
C GLU A 49 -8.27 -2.69 -40.48
N ASP A 50 -9.26 -3.21 -41.21
CA ASP A 50 -10.26 -2.37 -41.88
C ASP A 50 -11.14 -1.65 -40.85
N MET A 51 -11.56 -2.35 -39.79
CA MET A 51 -12.37 -1.74 -38.73
C MET A 51 -11.66 -0.54 -38.10
N ASN A 52 -10.36 -0.67 -37.83
CA ASN A 52 -9.55 0.40 -37.25
C ASN A 52 -9.48 1.64 -38.15
N LYS A 53 -9.33 1.44 -39.46
CA LYS A 53 -9.36 2.53 -40.46
C LYS A 53 -10.69 3.28 -40.45
N TYR A 54 -11.81 2.56 -40.46
CA TYR A 54 -13.14 3.17 -40.46
C TYR A 54 -13.48 3.84 -39.12
N LEU A 55 -12.99 3.32 -37.99
CA LEU A 55 -13.11 3.98 -36.69
C LEU A 55 -12.33 5.30 -36.65
N SER A 56 -11.09 5.31 -37.15
CA SER A 56 -10.26 6.52 -37.27
C SER A 56 -10.95 7.60 -38.10
N ASP A 57 -11.47 7.24 -39.27
CA ASP A 57 -12.17 8.16 -40.18
C ASP A 57 -13.47 8.71 -39.56
N TYR A 58 -14.22 7.87 -38.84
CA TYR A 58 -15.50 8.25 -38.24
C TYR A 58 -15.35 9.13 -36.99
N TYR A 59 -14.36 8.83 -36.13
CA TYR A 59 -14.12 9.60 -34.92
C TYR A 59 -13.23 10.82 -35.15
N GLY A 60 -12.45 10.85 -36.24
CA GLY A 60 -11.49 11.91 -36.53
C GLY A 60 -10.27 11.85 -35.61
N VAL A 61 -9.90 10.64 -35.18
CA VAL A 61 -8.84 10.39 -34.20
C VAL A 61 -7.87 9.37 -34.78
N SER A 62 -6.56 9.66 -34.69
CA SER A 62 -5.53 8.78 -35.22
C SER A 62 -5.51 7.43 -34.47
N TYR A 63 -5.39 6.35 -35.24
CA TYR A 63 -5.07 5.03 -34.72
C TYR A 63 -3.56 4.90 -34.54
N VAL A 64 -3.12 4.34 -33.41
CA VAL A 64 -1.71 4.13 -33.09
C VAL A 64 -1.43 2.68 -32.71
N ASP A 65 -0.28 2.19 -33.15
CA ASP A 65 0.29 0.92 -32.69
C ASP A 65 1.09 1.16 -31.42
N ILE A 66 0.54 0.76 -30.26
CA ILE A 66 1.18 1.01 -28.96
C ILE A 66 2.56 0.34 -28.87
N LYS A 67 2.79 -0.74 -29.62
CA LYS A 67 4.05 -1.51 -29.53
C LYS A 67 5.26 -0.71 -30.00
N GLN A 68 5.04 0.29 -30.83
CA GLN A 68 6.08 1.17 -31.38
C GLN A 68 6.49 2.29 -30.41
N TYR A 69 5.78 2.44 -29.29
CA TYR A 69 6.06 3.43 -28.26
C TYR A 69 6.73 2.78 -27.06
N GLU A 70 7.73 3.47 -26.52
CA GLU A 70 8.31 3.21 -25.20
C GLU A 70 7.82 4.29 -24.25
N ILE A 71 7.06 3.89 -23.23
CA ILE A 71 6.32 4.81 -22.36
C ILE A 71 7.15 5.07 -21.10
N ASP A 72 7.37 6.34 -20.78
CA ASP A 72 8.09 6.74 -19.56
C ASP A 72 7.36 6.22 -18.30
N PRO A 73 8.04 5.56 -17.35
CA PRO A 73 7.46 5.15 -16.07
C PRO A 73 6.75 6.26 -15.30
N GLN A 74 7.23 7.51 -15.40
CA GLN A 74 6.59 8.66 -14.77
C GLN A 74 5.23 8.98 -15.41
N VAL A 75 5.06 8.71 -16.71
CA VAL A 75 3.79 8.86 -17.43
C VAL A 75 2.83 7.72 -17.08
N LEU A 76 3.33 6.49 -16.95
CA LEU A 76 2.55 5.34 -16.48
C LEU A 76 1.99 5.57 -15.06
N ALA A 77 2.76 6.19 -14.18
CA ALA A 77 2.36 6.48 -12.80
C ALA A 77 1.26 7.55 -12.65
N LEU A 78 0.95 8.31 -13.71
CA LEU A 78 -0.08 9.36 -13.67
C LEU A 78 -1.50 8.79 -13.52
N ILE A 79 -1.73 7.57 -14.02
CA ILE A 79 -3.02 6.89 -13.93
C ILE A 79 -2.83 5.60 -13.11
N PRO A 80 -3.49 5.46 -11.94
CA PRO A 80 -3.40 4.24 -11.16
C PRO A 80 -3.75 2.98 -11.97
N GLU A 81 -3.02 1.88 -11.78
CA GLU A 81 -3.20 0.63 -12.53
C GLU A 81 -4.65 0.12 -12.48
N GLN A 82 -5.33 0.25 -11.34
CA GLN A 82 -6.72 -0.15 -11.20
C GLN A 82 -7.63 0.57 -12.19
N ILE A 83 -7.35 1.84 -12.46
CA ILE A 83 -8.10 2.70 -13.39
C ILE A 83 -7.74 2.34 -14.83
N VAL A 84 -6.45 2.12 -15.11
CA VAL A 84 -5.95 1.59 -16.40
C VAL A 84 -6.67 0.29 -16.76
N ARG A 85 -6.76 -0.68 -15.83
CA ARG A 85 -7.41 -1.97 -16.06
C ARG A 85 -8.93 -1.86 -16.14
N LYS A 86 -9.55 -1.07 -15.26
CA LYS A 86 -11.03 -0.89 -15.22
C LYS A 86 -11.54 -0.25 -16.50
N TYR A 87 -10.87 0.80 -16.97
CA TYR A 87 -11.31 1.58 -18.11
C TYR A 87 -10.62 1.21 -19.42
N LYS A 88 -9.64 0.30 -19.38
CA LYS A 88 -8.85 -0.13 -20.54
C LYS A 88 -8.26 1.08 -21.28
N VAL A 89 -7.57 1.92 -20.53
CA VAL A 89 -6.88 3.12 -21.03
C VAL A 89 -5.41 3.06 -20.63
N ILE A 90 -4.50 3.48 -21.52
CA ILE A 90 -3.07 3.53 -21.22
C ILE A 90 -2.56 4.96 -21.44
N PRO A 91 -1.85 5.57 -20.49
CA PRO A 91 -1.17 6.83 -20.73
C PRO A 91 0.02 6.60 -21.67
N LEU A 92 0.11 7.39 -22.74
CA LEU A 92 1.12 7.23 -23.79
C LEU A 92 2.25 8.25 -23.66
N ASP A 93 1.91 9.52 -23.45
CA ASP A 93 2.88 10.61 -23.33
C ASP A 93 2.26 11.81 -22.60
N LYS A 94 3.09 12.61 -21.92
CA LYS A 94 2.69 13.88 -21.30
C LYS A 94 3.54 15.03 -21.81
N MET A 95 2.89 15.98 -22.47
CA MET A 95 3.51 17.24 -22.88
C MET A 95 2.84 18.41 -22.16
N ASN A 96 3.59 19.14 -21.34
CA ASN A 96 3.09 20.23 -20.50
C ASN A 96 1.90 19.77 -19.63
N ASN A 97 0.72 20.36 -19.82
CA ASN A 97 -0.51 20.02 -19.12
C ASN A 97 -1.41 19.05 -19.90
N ASN A 98 -0.96 18.48 -21.01
CA ASN A 98 -1.76 17.61 -21.85
C ASN A 98 -1.23 16.17 -21.77
N LEU A 99 -2.07 15.25 -21.31
CA LEU A 99 -1.80 13.81 -21.24
C LEU A 99 -2.47 13.13 -22.43
N THR A 100 -1.66 12.50 -23.26
CA THR A 100 -2.13 11.65 -24.34
C THR A 100 -2.38 10.25 -23.80
N ILE A 101 -3.59 9.73 -24.00
CA ILE A 101 -3.98 8.36 -23.66
C ILE A 101 -4.38 7.59 -24.92
N VAL A 102 -4.29 6.27 -24.85
CA VAL A 102 -4.78 5.36 -25.88
C VAL A 102 -5.91 4.50 -25.32
N THR A 103 -6.96 4.29 -26.12
CA THR A 103 -8.16 3.51 -25.75
C THR A 103 -8.76 2.80 -26.96
N ALA A 104 -9.53 1.73 -26.73
CA ALA A 104 -10.29 1.01 -27.75
C ALA A 104 -11.74 1.50 -27.84
N ASP A 105 -12.16 2.34 -26.89
CA ASP A 105 -13.51 2.88 -26.83
C ASP A 105 -13.50 4.37 -26.51
N LEU A 106 -13.88 5.18 -27.52
CA LEU A 106 -14.07 6.64 -27.39
C LEU A 106 -15.50 7.03 -27.02
N THR A 107 -16.42 6.07 -26.88
CA THR A 107 -17.83 6.36 -26.64
C THR A 107 -18.14 6.65 -25.17
N ASN A 108 -17.27 6.22 -24.26
CA ASN A 108 -17.40 6.48 -22.84
C ASN A 108 -16.73 7.81 -22.44
N VAL A 109 -17.41 8.90 -22.79
CA VAL A 109 -16.90 10.27 -22.61
C VAL A 109 -16.65 10.63 -21.14
N PHE A 110 -17.38 10.00 -20.20
CA PHE A 110 -17.23 10.23 -18.76
C PHE A 110 -15.84 9.85 -18.22
N ILE A 111 -15.17 8.87 -18.84
CA ILE A 111 -13.81 8.48 -18.44
C ILE A 111 -12.84 9.65 -18.61
N PHE A 112 -12.98 10.44 -19.66
CA PHE A 112 -12.05 11.54 -19.91
C PHE A 112 -12.15 12.62 -18.83
N ASP A 113 -13.34 12.93 -18.34
CA ASP A 113 -13.52 13.88 -17.25
C ASP A 113 -12.98 13.34 -15.92
N GLU A 114 -13.16 12.04 -15.65
CA GLU A 114 -12.58 11.39 -14.47
C GLU A 114 -11.04 11.42 -14.51
N LEU A 115 -10.45 11.10 -15.67
CA LEU A 115 -9.00 11.16 -15.88
C LEU A 115 -8.44 12.58 -15.75
N ARG A 116 -9.17 13.62 -16.19
CA ARG A 116 -8.78 15.02 -15.95
C ARG A 116 -8.68 15.34 -14.47
N VAL A 117 -9.64 14.87 -13.66
CA VAL A 117 -9.64 15.10 -12.21
C VAL A 117 -8.48 14.37 -11.52
N ILE A 118 -8.22 13.12 -11.90
CA ILE A 118 -7.14 12.30 -11.31
C ILE A 118 -5.76 12.87 -11.65
N THR A 119 -5.56 13.24 -12.91
CA THR A 119 -4.23 13.59 -13.43
C THR A 119 -3.93 15.08 -13.36
N GLY A 120 -4.95 15.93 -13.19
CA GLY A 120 -4.85 17.38 -13.31
C GLY A 120 -4.53 17.87 -14.74
N CYS A 121 -4.51 16.97 -15.73
CA CYS A 121 -4.11 17.25 -17.11
C CYS A 121 -5.32 17.34 -18.03
N ASP A 122 -5.21 18.12 -19.11
CA ASP A 122 -6.07 17.97 -20.28
C ASP A 122 -5.81 16.60 -20.91
N ILE A 123 -6.87 15.95 -21.39
CA ILE A 123 -6.79 14.59 -21.94
C ILE A 123 -6.96 14.64 -23.45
N THR A 124 -5.94 14.16 -24.17
CA THR A 124 -6.00 13.85 -25.60
C THR A 124 -6.11 12.34 -25.74
N SER A 125 -7.05 11.84 -26.56
CA SER A 125 -7.22 10.41 -26.76
C SER A 125 -6.86 9.99 -28.18
N LEU A 126 -6.23 8.82 -28.28
CA LEU A 126 -5.90 8.12 -29.51
C LEU A 126 -6.55 6.74 -29.51
N LEU A 127 -6.83 6.20 -30.70
CA LEU A 127 -7.43 4.87 -30.84
C LEU A 127 -6.36 3.79 -30.97
N THR A 128 -6.64 2.63 -30.40
CA THR A 128 -5.88 1.40 -30.61
C THR A 128 -6.81 0.19 -30.52
N SER A 129 -6.31 -1.02 -30.80
CA SER A 129 -7.06 -2.26 -30.66
C SER A 129 -7.13 -2.68 -29.21
N GLU A 130 -8.22 -3.35 -28.83
CA GLU A 130 -8.36 -3.93 -27.49
C GLU A 130 -7.27 -4.99 -27.21
N SER A 131 -6.84 -5.71 -28.25
CA SER A 131 -5.76 -6.70 -28.15
C SER A 131 -4.42 -6.05 -27.81
N GLU A 132 -4.12 -4.88 -28.41
CA GLU A 132 -2.95 -4.07 -28.06
C GLU A 132 -3.04 -3.46 -26.67
N ILE A 133 -4.22 -2.97 -26.24
CA ILE A 133 -4.40 -2.47 -24.87
C ILE A 133 -4.13 -3.58 -23.87
N ASN A 134 -4.74 -4.75 -24.05
CA ASN A 134 -4.52 -5.87 -23.15
C ASN A 134 -3.04 -6.29 -23.15
N SER A 135 -2.39 -6.33 -24.32
CA SER A 135 -0.97 -6.65 -24.43
C SER A 135 -0.08 -5.61 -23.76
N ALA A 136 -0.42 -4.33 -23.87
CA ALA A 136 0.34 -3.24 -23.27
C ALA A 136 0.08 -3.11 -21.77
N ILE A 137 -1.15 -3.39 -21.31
CA ILE A 137 -1.45 -3.64 -19.90
C ILE A 137 -0.55 -4.76 -19.39
N GLU A 138 -0.49 -5.90 -20.08
CA GLU A 138 0.35 -7.02 -19.64
C GLU A 138 1.87 -6.75 -19.78
N ARG A 139 2.29 -5.87 -20.68
CA ARG A 139 3.69 -5.49 -20.86
C ARG A 139 4.19 -4.50 -19.79
N TYR A 140 3.39 -3.48 -19.50
CA TYR A 140 3.77 -2.37 -18.62
C TYR A 140 3.24 -2.54 -17.19
N TYR A 141 2.15 -3.27 -17.01
CA TYR A 141 1.49 -3.52 -15.73
C TYR A 141 1.32 -5.03 -15.44
N GLY A 142 1.48 -5.89 -16.45
CA GLY A 142 1.53 -7.34 -16.28
C GLY A 142 2.94 -7.76 -15.88
N LYS A 143 2.97 -8.77 -15.02
CA LYS A 143 4.16 -9.14 -14.26
C LYS A 143 5.21 -9.79 -15.16
N LYS A 144 6.11 -8.96 -15.72
CA LYS A 144 7.54 -9.25 -15.87
C LYS A 144 8.34 -8.49 -14.83
N VAL A 145 7.97 -8.67 -13.57
CA VAL A 145 8.98 -8.73 -12.52
C VAL A 145 8.85 -10.12 -11.95
N GLY A 146 9.50 -11.06 -12.61
CA GLY A 146 9.69 -12.38 -12.03
C GLY A 146 10.29 -12.18 -10.66
N PHE A 147 9.82 -12.94 -9.68
CA PHE A 147 10.37 -12.99 -8.33
C PHE A 147 11.92 -13.05 -8.32
N GLU A 148 12.52 -13.63 -9.37
CA GLU A 148 13.96 -13.67 -9.61
C GLU A 148 14.60 -12.35 -10.07
N GLU A 149 13.90 -11.49 -10.81
CA GLU A 149 14.36 -10.15 -11.21
C GLU A 149 14.23 -9.14 -10.06
N MET A 150 13.16 -9.21 -9.26
CA MET A 150 13.02 -8.44 -8.01
C MET A 150 14.17 -8.79 -7.04
N ILE A 151 14.51 -10.08 -6.92
CA ILE A 151 15.67 -10.54 -6.14
C ILE A 151 17.01 -10.07 -6.77
N LYS A 152 17.12 -9.98 -8.10
CA LYS A 152 18.35 -9.51 -8.79
C LYS A 152 18.57 -8.00 -8.69
N GLU A 153 17.53 -7.18 -8.72
CA GLU A 153 17.64 -5.74 -8.47
C GLU A 153 18.04 -5.46 -7.02
N ILE A 154 17.45 -6.17 -6.06
CA ILE A 154 17.86 -6.14 -4.64
C ILE A 154 19.30 -6.68 -4.45
N SER A 155 19.78 -7.56 -5.34
CA SER A 155 21.17 -8.04 -5.28
C SER A 155 22.19 -7.00 -5.76
N LYS A 156 21.76 -5.92 -6.42
CA LYS A 156 22.63 -4.80 -6.81
C LYS A 156 22.71 -3.72 -5.73
N GLU A 157 21.72 -3.62 -4.86
CA GLU A 157 21.74 -2.74 -3.69
C GLU A 157 21.81 -3.61 -2.43
N GLY A 158 23.03 -3.89 -1.97
CA GLY A 158 23.27 -4.59 -0.71
C GLY A 158 22.70 -3.80 0.47
N GLU A 159 21.44 -4.01 0.79
CA GLU A 159 20.82 -3.57 2.03
C GLU A 159 20.73 -4.78 2.96
N ASP A 160 21.85 -5.06 3.62
CA ASP A 160 21.83 -5.88 4.82
C ASP A 160 21.09 -5.08 5.90
N ILE A 161 19.97 -5.63 6.39
CA ILE A 161 19.32 -5.13 7.59
C ILE A 161 20.30 -5.33 8.75
N GLU A 162 20.92 -4.23 9.23
CA GLU A 162 21.68 -4.24 10.48
C GLU A 162 20.71 -4.42 11.65
N ILE A 163 20.51 -5.66 12.07
CA ILE A 163 19.73 -6.02 13.26
C ILE A 163 20.64 -5.80 14.47
N HIS A 164 20.40 -4.75 15.25
CA HIS A 164 21.00 -4.63 16.56
C HIS A 164 20.28 -5.59 17.52
N LYS A 165 20.92 -6.72 17.84
CA LYS A 165 20.55 -7.52 19.00
C LYS A 165 20.94 -6.72 20.24
N GLU A 166 19.96 -6.31 21.04
CA GLU A 166 20.26 -5.94 22.43
C GLU A 166 20.72 -7.23 23.13
N GLU A 167 21.95 -7.22 23.63
CA GLU A 167 22.56 -8.35 24.32
C GLU A 167 21.80 -8.65 25.62
N GLU A 168 20.89 -9.61 25.59
CA GLU A 168 20.53 -10.36 26.79
C GLU A 168 21.10 -11.77 26.72
N LYS A 169 21.92 -12.08 27.72
CA LYS A 169 22.68 -13.31 27.86
C LYS A 169 21.75 -14.50 28.10
N GLY A 170 22.02 -15.57 27.35
CA GLY A 170 21.74 -16.95 27.74
C GLY A 170 20.56 -17.58 27.01
N VAL A 171 20.85 -18.41 26.01
CA VAL A 171 20.78 -19.88 26.09
C VAL A 171 21.22 -20.43 24.72
N ASP A 172 22.02 -21.49 24.78
CA ASP A 172 22.66 -22.20 23.68
C ASP A 172 21.61 -22.82 22.72
N ALA A 173 21.51 -22.30 21.50
CA ALA A 173 20.61 -22.78 20.44
C ALA A 173 21.40 -23.18 19.18
N SER A 174 22.55 -23.84 19.39
CA SER A 174 23.54 -24.15 18.35
C SER A 174 23.17 -25.31 17.41
N GLN A 175 21.91 -25.75 17.33
CA GLN A 175 21.52 -26.89 16.48
C GLN A 175 20.29 -26.69 15.55
N LEU A 176 19.72 -25.48 15.46
CA LEU A 176 18.60 -25.19 14.54
C LEU A 176 18.89 -24.09 13.50
N GLN A 177 20.11 -23.55 13.47
CA GLN A 177 20.49 -22.43 12.58
C GLN A 177 20.68 -22.80 11.10
N VAL A 178 20.80 -24.08 10.76
CA VAL A 178 21.27 -24.48 9.40
C VAL A 178 20.15 -24.53 8.34
N ALA A 179 18.88 -24.41 8.71
CA ALA A 179 17.77 -24.58 7.75
C ALA A 179 17.02 -23.29 7.34
N VAL A 180 17.36 -22.13 7.91
CA VAL A 180 16.59 -20.87 7.71
C VAL A 180 17.35 -19.82 6.88
N GLU A 181 18.59 -20.09 6.49
CA GLU A 181 19.41 -19.24 5.62
C GLU A 181 19.18 -19.51 4.13
N GLY A 182 17.92 -19.67 3.72
CA GLY A 182 17.59 -19.51 2.32
C GLY A 182 17.79 -18.03 1.95
N ALA A 183 18.87 -17.69 1.24
CA ALA A 183 19.11 -16.34 0.73
C ALA A 183 17.87 -15.69 0.05
N PRO A 184 17.00 -16.44 -0.66
CA PRO A 184 15.76 -15.89 -1.22
C PRO A 184 14.71 -15.49 -0.16
N VAL A 185 14.57 -16.25 0.93
CA VAL A 185 13.56 -15.99 1.97
C VAL A 185 13.94 -14.76 2.78
N VAL A 186 15.22 -14.65 3.14
CA VAL A 186 15.75 -13.47 3.85
C VAL A 186 15.50 -12.21 3.03
N LYS A 187 15.86 -12.23 1.73
CA LYS A 187 15.62 -11.09 0.83
C LYS A 187 14.15 -10.74 0.70
N LEU A 188 13.26 -11.74 0.59
CA LEU A 188 11.83 -11.51 0.49
C LEU A 188 11.26 -10.83 1.76
N VAL A 189 11.63 -11.32 2.94
CA VAL A 189 11.16 -10.70 4.20
C VAL A 189 11.68 -9.27 4.34
N ASN A 190 12.95 -9.04 4.00
CA ASN A 190 13.53 -7.70 3.99
C ASN A 190 12.77 -6.77 3.02
N PHE A 191 12.48 -7.24 1.81
CA PHE A 191 11.72 -6.50 0.82
C PHE A 191 10.30 -6.14 1.31
N ILE A 192 9.58 -7.11 1.88
CA ILE A 192 8.23 -6.87 2.43
C ILE A 192 8.27 -5.76 3.49
N ILE A 193 9.27 -5.78 4.37
CA ILE A 193 9.43 -4.77 5.42
C ILE A 193 9.80 -3.40 4.83
N MET A 194 10.79 -3.35 3.94
CA MET A 194 11.26 -2.09 3.33
C MET A 194 10.17 -1.44 2.47
N GLN A 195 9.50 -2.22 1.62
CA GLN A 195 8.38 -1.74 0.82
C GLN A 195 7.27 -1.14 1.69
N ALA A 196 6.93 -1.78 2.81
CA ALA A 196 5.94 -1.23 3.73
C ALA A 196 6.39 0.08 4.39
N ILE A 197 7.70 0.25 4.66
CA ILE A 197 8.26 1.51 5.19
C ILE A 197 8.18 2.60 4.13
N ASP A 198 8.54 2.29 2.88
CA ASP A 198 8.53 3.24 1.76
C ASP A 198 7.11 3.68 1.40
N ASP A 199 6.16 2.74 1.40
CA ASP A 199 4.72 2.98 1.20
C ASP A 199 4.05 3.66 2.42
N ARG A 200 4.81 3.93 3.49
CA ARG A 200 4.34 4.53 4.75
C ARG A 200 3.16 3.76 5.37
N ALA A 201 3.19 2.43 5.26
CA ALA A 201 2.20 1.57 5.86
C ALA A 201 2.27 1.58 7.40
N SER A 202 1.12 1.53 8.07
CA SER A 202 1.03 1.42 9.53
C SER A 202 1.07 -0.04 10.02
N ASP A 203 0.55 -0.98 9.24
CA ASP A 203 0.56 -2.40 9.55
C ASP A 203 0.89 -3.24 8.30
N ILE A 204 1.66 -4.32 8.47
CA ILE A 204 1.86 -5.40 7.51
C ILE A 204 1.06 -6.61 7.99
N HIS A 205 0.27 -7.21 7.10
CA HIS A 205 -0.53 -8.40 7.37
C HIS A 205 -0.12 -9.55 6.46
N LEU A 206 0.26 -10.68 7.04
CA LEU A 206 0.55 -11.94 6.35
C LEU A 206 -0.48 -12.98 6.80
N GLU A 207 -1.31 -13.45 5.88
CA GLU A 207 -2.51 -14.21 6.18
C GLU A 207 -2.55 -15.53 5.41
N PRO A 208 -2.44 -16.68 6.09
CA PRO A 208 -2.48 -17.98 5.44
C PRO A 208 -3.93 -18.40 5.12
N TYR A 209 -4.17 -18.85 3.89
CA TYR A 209 -5.42 -19.48 3.46
C TYR A 209 -5.17 -20.90 2.97
N GLU A 210 -6.20 -21.60 2.48
CA GLU A 210 -6.03 -22.97 1.99
C GLU A 210 -5.05 -23.05 0.80
N LYS A 211 -5.20 -22.14 -0.18
CA LYS A 211 -4.49 -22.22 -1.47
C LYS A 211 -3.48 -21.09 -1.70
N ASP A 212 -3.56 -20.00 -0.95
CA ASP A 212 -2.69 -18.84 -1.11
C ASP A 212 -2.16 -18.33 0.25
N PHE A 213 -1.23 -17.38 0.16
CA PHE A 213 -0.64 -16.69 1.30
C PHE A 213 -0.70 -15.19 1.04
N ARG A 214 -1.70 -14.54 1.61
CA ARG A 214 -2.03 -13.14 1.29
C ARG A 214 -1.13 -12.18 2.06
N LEU A 215 -0.62 -11.18 1.37
CA LEU A 215 0.07 -10.02 1.95
C LEU A 215 -0.80 -8.77 1.79
N ARG A 216 -0.98 -8.02 2.87
CA ARG A 216 -1.66 -6.72 2.84
C ARG A 216 -0.90 -5.66 3.63
N TYR A 217 -0.93 -4.42 3.16
CA TYR A 217 -0.50 -3.26 3.92
C TYR A 217 -1.70 -2.44 4.36
N ARG A 218 -1.63 -1.88 5.56
CA ARG A 218 -2.54 -0.82 5.97
C ARG A 218 -1.88 0.51 5.67
N ILE A 219 -2.46 1.30 4.76
CA ILE A 219 -1.98 2.64 4.42
C ILE A 219 -3.16 3.59 4.67
N ASP A 220 -2.94 4.62 5.46
CA ASP A 220 -3.97 5.61 5.85
C ASP A 220 -5.27 4.97 6.37
N GLY A 221 -5.12 3.89 7.14
CA GLY A 221 -6.25 3.15 7.74
C GLY A 221 -6.89 2.10 6.83
N VAL A 222 -6.64 2.13 5.52
CA VAL A 222 -7.22 1.22 4.51
C VAL A 222 -6.27 0.05 4.24
N LEU A 223 -6.83 -1.16 4.11
CA LEU A 223 -6.06 -2.37 3.78
C LEU A 223 -5.96 -2.56 2.27
N TYR A 224 -4.74 -2.60 1.76
CA TYR A 224 -4.41 -2.85 0.36
C TYR A 224 -3.77 -4.23 0.21
N GLU A 225 -4.25 -5.02 -0.73
CA GLU A 225 -3.67 -6.32 -1.05
C GLU A 225 -2.50 -6.18 -2.00
N ILE A 226 -1.36 -6.76 -1.61
CA ILE A 226 -0.11 -6.69 -2.38
C ILE A 226 -0.06 -7.84 -3.37
N ASN A 227 0.12 -7.47 -4.63
CA ASN A 227 0.10 -8.39 -5.76
C ASN A 227 1.42 -8.30 -6.55
N PRO A 228 2.11 -9.41 -6.84
CA PRO A 228 1.74 -10.78 -6.48
C PRO A 228 1.89 -11.06 -4.98
N PRO A 229 1.04 -11.94 -4.42
CA PRO A 229 1.25 -12.41 -3.05
C PRO A 229 2.53 -13.26 -2.97
N PRO A 230 3.14 -13.37 -1.78
CA PRO A 230 4.21 -14.33 -1.55
C PRO A 230 3.80 -15.76 -1.94
N PRO A 231 4.69 -16.56 -2.55
CA PRO A 231 4.36 -17.94 -2.91
C PRO A 231 3.92 -18.76 -1.70
N LYS A 232 2.83 -19.53 -1.86
CA LYS A 232 2.29 -20.36 -0.78
C LYS A 232 3.33 -21.30 -0.16
N ALA A 233 4.22 -21.85 -0.98
CA ALA A 233 5.31 -22.72 -0.54
C ALA A 233 6.30 -22.05 0.42
N LEU A 234 6.40 -20.71 0.40
CA LEU A 234 7.30 -19.92 1.26
C LEU A 234 6.64 -19.45 2.57
N GLN A 235 5.36 -19.79 2.82
CA GLN A 235 4.65 -19.37 4.04
C GLN A 235 5.43 -19.68 5.32
N ASN A 236 5.74 -20.95 5.58
CA ASN A 236 6.40 -21.35 6.83
C ASN A 236 7.84 -20.80 6.93
N PRO A 237 8.66 -20.81 5.86
CA PRO A 237 9.95 -20.11 5.86
C PRO A 237 9.87 -18.61 6.19
N ILE A 238 8.88 -17.90 5.65
CA ILE A 238 8.66 -16.46 5.94
C ILE A 238 8.30 -16.25 7.40
N ILE A 239 7.36 -17.03 7.93
CA ILE A 239 6.93 -16.94 9.34
C ILE A 239 8.10 -17.26 10.27
N ALA A 240 8.85 -18.33 10.00
CA ALA A 240 10.03 -18.70 10.78
C ALA A 240 11.09 -17.60 10.75
N ARG A 241 11.33 -16.97 9.59
CA ARG A 241 12.26 -15.84 9.49
C ARG A 241 11.80 -14.65 10.33
N ILE A 242 10.51 -14.30 10.31
CA ILE A 242 9.97 -13.22 11.13
C ILE A 242 10.11 -13.54 12.63
N LYS A 243 9.85 -14.80 13.04
CA LYS A 243 10.05 -15.26 14.42
C LYS A 243 11.50 -15.12 14.88
N VAL A 244 12.46 -15.52 14.04
CA VAL A 244 13.90 -15.32 14.30
C VAL A 244 14.23 -13.84 14.49
N LEU A 245 13.72 -12.97 13.61
CA LEU A 245 13.96 -11.52 13.69
C LEU A 245 13.39 -10.89 14.96
N SER A 246 12.31 -11.47 15.50
CA SER A 246 11.57 -10.94 16.65
C SER A 246 11.84 -11.68 17.97
N ASN A 247 12.83 -12.59 17.97
CA ASN A 247 13.21 -13.43 19.11
C ASN A 247 12.06 -14.30 19.67
N LEU A 248 11.22 -14.82 18.77
CA LEU A 248 10.09 -15.71 19.10
C LEU A 248 10.49 -17.19 18.96
N ASP A 249 9.77 -18.07 19.65
CA ASP A 249 9.96 -19.52 19.55
C ASP A 249 9.41 -20.04 18.21
N ILE A 250 10.31 -20.55 17.37
CA ILE A 250 10.01 -21.11 16.05
C ILE A 250 9.26 -22.44 16.16
N ALA A 251 9.55 -23.23 17.21
CA ALA A 251 8.95 -24.54 17.40
C ALA A 251 7.51 -24.45 17.89
N GLU A 252 7.18 -23.42 18.69
CA GLU A 252 5.81 -23.18 19.12
C GLU A 252 5.01 -22.48 18.01
N THR A 253 3.89 -23.09 17.61
CA THR A 253 3.01 -22.61 16.52
C THR A 253 1.53 -22.62 16.91
N ARG A 254 1.22 -23.05 18.14
CA ARG A 254 -0.15 -23.28 18.65
C ARG A 254 -0.61 -22.18 19.59
N LEU A 255 0.30 -21.35 20.07
CA LEU A 255 0.02 -20.22 20.96
C LEU A 255 0.37 -18.90 20.27
N PRO A 256 -0.37 -17.80 20.56
CA PRO A 256 0.03 -16.47 20.13
C PRO A 256 1.40 -16.10 20.71
N GLN A 257 2.20 -15.34 19.94
CA GLN A 257 3.49 -14.83 20.39
C GLN A 257 3.66 -13.38 19.95
N ASP A 258 4.27 -12.57 20.80
CA ASP A 258 4.51 -11.15 20.54
C ASP A 258 5.99 -10.83 20.70
N GLY A 259 6.52 -10.05 19.77
CA GLY A 259 7.94 -9.69 19.72
C GLY A 259 8.16 -8.32 19.10
N ARG A 260 9.43 -7.93 18.98
CA ARG A 260 9.82 -6.65 18.37
C ARG A 260 10.98 -6.84 17.42
N ILE A 261 10.98 -6.11 16.31
CA ILE A 261 12.09 -6.03 15.36
C ILE A 261 12.52 -4.58 15.27
N ARG A 262 13.81 -4.29 15.41
CA ARG A 262 14.35 -2.95 15.14
C ARG A 262 14.99 -2.95 13.76
N VAL A 263 14.49 -2.12 12.86
CA VAL A 263 14.96 -1.99 11.47
C VAL A 263 15.61 -0.62 11.30
N LYS A 264 16.85 -0.62 10.84
CA LYS A 264 17.59 0.61 10.54
C LYS A 264 17.56 0.81 9.03
N THR A 265 16.96 1.90 8.58
CA THR A 265 17.05 2.36 7.18
C THR A 265 18.15 3.40 7.06
N LYS A 266 18.45 3.83 5.82
CA LYS A 266 19.42 4.92 5.57
C LYS A 266 19.06 6.22 6.29
N THR A 267 17.77 6.47 6.52
CA THR A 267 17.27 7.76 7.01
C THR A 267 16.74 7.72 8.44
N LYS A 268 16.26 6.57 8.92
CA LYS A 268 15.62 6.47 10.24
C LYS A 268 15.67 5.05 10.80
N ILE A 269 15.44 4.94 12.11
CA ILE A 269 15.21 3.67 12.80
C ILE A 269 13.71 3.49 12.96
N VAL A 270 13.20 2.35 12.50
CA VAL A 270 11.79 1.95 12.61
C VAL A 270 11.71 0.74 13.53
N ASP A 271 10.87 0.81 14.56
CA ASP A 271 10.60 -0.35 15.41
C ASP A 271 9.30 -1.00 14.95
N LEU A 272 9.31 -2.31 14.75
CA LEU A 272 8.14 -3.10 14.40
C LEU A 272 7.70 -3.91 15.61
N ARG A 273 6.41 -3.86 15.96
CA ARG A 273 5.80 -4.83 16.87
C ARG A 273 5.25 -5.99 16.06
N VAL A 274 5.68 -7.20 16.38
CA VAL A 274 5.29 -8.42 15.68
C VAL A 274 4.34 -9.18 16.57
N SER A 275 3.25 -9.67 16.00
CA SER A 275 2.33 -10.61 16.65
C SER A 275 2.08 -11.79 15.71
N THR A 276 2.26 -13.01 16.20
CA THR A 276 1.88 -14.25 15.50
C THR A 276 0.67 -14.85 16.20
N PHE A 277 -0.30 -15.32 15.40
CA PHE A 277 -1.55 -15.89 15.91
C PHE A 277 -1.90 -17.17 15.14
N PRO A 278 -2.17 -18.30 15.82
CA PRO A 278 -2.49 -19.57 15.18
C PRO A 278 -3.84 -19.50 14.43
N THR A 279 -3.89 -19.99 13.21
CA THR A 279 -5.13 -20.13 12.41
C THR A 279 -5.23 -21.52 11.77
N ILE A 280 -6.35 -21.80 11.09
CA ILE A 280 -6.63 -23.11 10.46
C ILE A 280 -5.56 -23.50 9.43
N PHE A 281 -4.98 -22.54 8.71
CA PHE A 281 -4.04 -22.80 7.61
C PHE A 281 -2.59 -22.41 7.92
N GLY A 282 -2.27 -22.16 9.19
CA GLY A 282 -0.96 -21.72 9.66
C GLY A 282 -1.04 -20.48 10.54
N GLU A 283 0.09 -19.86 10.84
CA GLU A 283 0.10 -18.65 11.67
C GLU A 283 -0.17 -17.40 10.83
N LYS A 284 -1.11 -16.58 11.29
CA LYS A 284 -1.25 -15.20 10.82
C LYS A 284 -0.18 -14.35 11.49
N VAL A 285 0.48 -13.50 10.74
CA VAL A 285 1.46 -12.55 11.28
C VAL A 285 1.00 -11.12 11.00
N VAL A 286 1.09 -10.27 12.02
CA VAL A 286 0.86 -8.83 11.92
C VAL A 286 2.11 -8.12 12.42
N MET A 287 2.63 -7.18 11.64
CA MET A 287 3.74 -6.32 12.04
C MET A 287 3.28 -4.86 12.00
N ARG A 288 3.28 -4.19 13.15
CA ARG A 288 2.94 -2.77 13.25
C ARG A 288 4.21 -1.93 13.19
N LEU A 289 4.28 -1.00 12.24
CA LEU A 289 5.41 -0.09 12.10
C LEU A 289 5.22 1.09 13.05
N LEU A 290 6.19 1.29 13.95
CA LEU A 290 6.27 2.43 14.84
C LEU A 290 7.41 3.34 14.36
N ASP A 291 7.02 4.44 13.71
CA ASP A 291 7.97 5.47 13.31
C ASP A 291 8.30 6.37 14.51
N LYS A 292 9.52 6.24 15.03
CA LYS A 292 10.03 7.09 16.11
C LYS A 292 10.37 8.51 15.66
N SER A 293 10.53 8.75 14.35
CA SER A 293 10.93 10.07 13.85
C SER A 293 9.83 11.14 13.97
N ASN A 294 8.58 10.72 14.10
CA ASN A 294 7.44 11.59 14.39
C ASN A 294 7.31 11.96 15.89
N LEU A 295 8.28 11.66 16.76
CA LEU A 295 8.12 12.00 18.18
C LEU A 295 8.37 13.48 18.52
N ALA A 296 8.90 14.26 17.58
CA ALA A 296 8.97 15.72 17.71
C ALA A 296 7.66 16.38 17.25
N LEU A 297 6.51 15.86 17.68
CA LEU A 297 5.23 16.48 17.38
C LEU A 297 5.03 17.68 18.29
N ASP A 298 5.42 18.84 17.76
CA ASP A 298 4.88 20.12 18.22
C ASP A 298 3.36 20.00 18.25
N LEU A 299 2.74 20.27 19.40
CA LEU A 299 1.29 20.28 19.60
C LEU A 299 0.56 21.08 18.52
N LYS A 300 1.21 22.09 17.94
CA LYS A 300 0.70 22.89 16.81
C LYS A 300 0.45 22.08 15.53
N GLN A 301 1.15 20.97 15.34
CA GLN A 301 1.05 20.13 14.13
C GLN A 301 -0.02 19.03 14.25
N LEU A 302 -0.65 18.87 15.42
CA LEU A 302 -1.67 17.85 15.66
C LEU A 302 -3.06 18.21 15.10
N GLY A 303 -3.20 19.36 14.44
CA GLY A 303 -4.45 19.80 13.82
C GLY A 303 -5.41 20.53 14.76
N PHE A 304 -4.93 21.04 15.90
CA PHE A 304 -5.75 21.92 16.74
C PHE A 304 -6.04 23.24 16.03
N GLU A 305 -7.28 23.71 16.13
CA GLU A 305 -7.58 25.11 15.85
C GLU A 305 -6.87 25.99 16.87
N LYS A 306 -6.39 27.17 16.43
CA LYS A 306 -5.57 28.06 17.25
C LYS A 306 -6.20 28.38 18.61
N GLN A 307 -7.50 28.68 18.65
CA GLN A 307 -8.21 29.02 19.89
C GLN A 307 -8.30 27.84 20.86
N GLU A 308 -8.49 26.63 20.35
CA GLU A 308 -8.55 25.41 21.17
C GLU A 308 -7.16 25.01 21.66
N LEU A 309 -6.13 25.21 20.83
CA LEU A 309 -4.75 25.02 21.26
C LEU A 309 -4.37 25.97 22.40
N ASP A 310 -4.74 27.25 22.31
CA ASP A 310 -4.46 28.24 23.36
C ASP A 310 -5.16 27.86 24.68
N LYS A 311 -6.41 27.37 24.63
CA LYS A 311 -7.11 26.84 25.81
C LYS A 311 -6.42 25.60 26.37
N PHE A 312 -6.06 24.66 25.51
CA PHE A 312 -5.40 23.42 25.91
C PHE A 312 -4.03 23.70 26.55
N ASP A 313 -3.26 24.63 25.97
CA ASP A 313 -1.98 25.11 26.49
C ASP A 313 -2.10 25.68 27.90
N ASN A 314 -3.14 26.48 28.15
CA ASN A 314 -3.40 27.03 29.49
C ASN A 314 -3.76 25.94 30.52
N VAL A 315 -4.42 24.85 30.09
CA VAL A 315 -4.82 23.75 30.98
C VAL A 315 -3.62 22.85 31.31
N ILE A 316 -2.78 22.51 30.33
CA ILE A 316 -1.60 21.65 30.57
C ILE A 316 -0.51 22.35 31.39
N SER A 317 -0.51 23.69 31.45
CA SER A 317 0.44 24.47 32.25
C SER A 317 0.00 24.70 33.70
N GLN A 318 -1.16 24.17 34.12
CA GLN A 318 -1.61 24.31 35.50
C GLN A 318 -0.70 23.50 36.44
N PRO A 319 -0.42 24.00 37.66
CA PRO A 319 0.52 23.35 38.58
C PRO A 319 0.00 22.02 39.15
N TYR A 320 -1.30 21.76 39.05
CA TYR A 320 -1.92 20.50 39.43
C TYR A 320 -3.30 20.38 38.77
N GLY A 321 -3.74 19.15 38.53
CA GLY A 321 -5.03 18.86 37.94
C GLY A 321 -5.04 17.47 37.30
N MET A 322 -6.20 17.08 36.77
CA MET A 322 -6.34 15.85 35.99
C MET A 322 -6.82 16.22 34.59
N ILE A 323 -6.09 15.74 33.58
CA ILE A 323 -6.46 15.88 32.18
C ILE A 323 -6.77 14.48 31.64
N LEU A 324 -7.94 14.33 31.02
CA LEU A 324 -8.39 13.08 30.43
C LEU A 324 -8.49 13.23 28.92
N ILE A 325 -7.67 12.48 28.18
CA ILE A 325 -7.76 12.38 26.73
C ILE A 325 -8.54 11.12 26.38
N THR A 326 -9.70 11.27 25.73
CA THR A 326 -10.63 10.19 25.45
C THR A 326 -10.86 10.02 23.95
N GLY A 327 -11.27 8.82 23.53
CA GLY A 327 -11.50 8.47 22.13
C GLY A 327 -11.27 6.98 21.84
N PRO A 328 -11.76 6.46 20.70
CA PRO A 328 -11.61 5.05 20.33
C PRO A 328 -10.15 4.67 20.03
N THR A 329 -9.88 3.38 19.86
CA THR A 329 -8.55 2.89 19.46
C THR A 329 -8.12 3.54 18.14
N GLY A 330 -6.87 4.01 18.05
CA GLY A 330 -6.33 4.67 16.87
C GLY A 330 -6.69 6.15 16.69
N SER A 331 -7.42 6.77 17.62
CA SER A 331 -7.80 8.20 17.53
C SER A 331 -6.68 9.21 17.90
N GLY A 332 -5.42 8.77 18.01
CA GLY A 332 -4.28 9.64 18.33
C GLY A 332 -4.08 10.02 19.80
N LYS A 333 -4.77 9.39 20.77
CA LYS A 333 -4.65 9.74 22.22
C LYS A 333 -3.21 9.72 22.74
N SER A 334 -2.49 8.62 22.49
CA SER A 334 -1.10 8.47 22.93
C SER A 334 -0.23 9.54 22.28
N THR A 335 -0.43 9.79 20.98
CA THR A 335 0.27 10.85 20.25
C THR A 335 0.08 12.22 20.90
N THR A 336 -1.16 12.60 21.24
CA THR A 336 -1.44 13.87 21.93
C THR A 336 -0.79 13.92 23.31
N LEU A 337 -0.85 12.85 24.11
CA LEU A 337 -0.21 12.79 25.43
C LEU A 337 1.31 12.96 25.31
N TYR A 338 1.96 12.26 24.38
CA TYR A 338 3.41 12.36 24.17
C TYR A 338 3.84 13.77 23.72
N SER A 339 3.03 14.47 22.91
CA SER A 339 3.31 15.87 22.55
C SER A 339 3.18 16.82 23.75
N VAL A 340 2.20 16.60 24.63
CA VAL A 340 2.06 17.36 25.89
C VAL A 340 3.27 17.12 26.78
N LEU A 341 3.62 15.86 27.02
CA LEU A 341 4.76 15.47 27.83
C LEU A 341 6.07 16.06 27.29
N THR A 342 6.28 16.00 25.97
CA THR A 342 7.47 16.59 25.31
C THR A 342 7.51 18.11 25.47
N LYS A 343 6.36 18.79 25.42
CA LYS A 343 6.28 20.25 25.64
C LYS A 343 6.58 20.65 27.08
N LEU A 344 6.13 19.86 28.05
CA LEU A 344 6.37 20.08 29.49
C LEU A 344 7.76 19.60 29.95
N ASN A 345 8.45 18.80 29.14
CA ASN A 345 9.75 18.21 29.45
C ASN A 345 10.85 19.29 29.54
N THR A 346 10.94 19.91 30.71
CA THR A 346 12.00 20.84 31.08
C THR A 346 12.86 20.25 32.18
N THR A 347 14.06 20.78 32.40
CA THR A 347 14.92 20.33 33.51
C THR A 347 14.42 20.72 34.90
N ARG A 348 13.30 21.44 35.00
CA ARG A 348 12.71 21.90 36.27
C ARG A 348 11.68 20.93 36.83
N ASP A 349 11.04 20.16 35.97
CA ASP A 349 9.89 19.32 36.32
C ASP A 349 10.29 17.85 36.26
N ASN A 350 9.98 17.10 37.31
CA ASN A 350 10.18 15.65 37.36
C ASN A 350 8.95 14.92 36.80
N ILE A 351 9.02 14.56 35.52
CA ILE A 351 7.93 13.87 34.82
C ILE A 351 8.12 12.36 34.90
N VAL A 352 7.11 11.65 35.40
CA VAL A 352 7.12 10.18 35.52
C VAL A 352 5.82 9.59 34.95
N THR A 353 5.92 8.54 34.12
CA THR A 353 4.76 7.86 33.51
C THR A 353 4.69 6.39 33.89
N VAL A 354 3.48 5.82 33.85
CA VAL A 354 3.24 4.37 33.85
C VAL A 354 2.42 4.00 32.62
N GLU A 355 2.90 3.06 31.82
CA GLU A 355 2.38 2.74 30.48
C GLU A 355 2.34 1.23 30.24
N ASP A 356 1.52 0.77 29.29
CA ASP A 356 1.41 -0.65 28.94
C ASP A 356 1.15 -0.85 27.43
N PRO A 357 2.19 -1.12 26.62
CA PRO A 357 3.61 -0.96 26.93
C PRO A 357 4.05 0.52 26.81
N VAL A 358 5.30 0.82 27.14
CA VAL A 358 5.90 2.11 26.78
C VAL A 358 5.98 2.20 25.25
N GLU A 359 5.27 3.17 24.67
CA GLU A 359 5.14 3.33 23.22
C GLU A 359 6.43 3.88 22.61
N TYR A 360 6.98 4.93 23.23
CA TYR A 360 8.20 5.59 22.77
C TYR A 360 9.07 5.99 23.96
N GLN A 361 10.38 6.02 23.79
CA GLN A 361 11.31 6.50 24.81
C GLN A 361 11.55 8.00 24.64
N VAL A 362 11.17 8.79 25.63
CA VAL A 362 11.35 10.25 25.67
C VAL A 362 12.47 10.58 26.64
N ARG A 363 13.58 11.09 26.11
CA ARG A 363 14.70 11.53 26.94
C ARG A 363 14.24 12.66 27.87
N GLY A 364 14.53 12.53 29.17
CA GLY A 364 14.14 13.52 30.19
C GLY A 364 12.89 13.12 30.98
N ILE A 365 12.16 12.09 30.53
CA ILE A 365 10.97 11.57 31.22
C ILE A 365 11.28 10.17 31.75
N ASN A 366 10.91 9.91 32.99
CA ASN A 366 11.07 8.60 33.62
C ASN A 366 9.84 7.73 33.29
N GLN A 367 9.99 6.78 32.37
CA GLN A 367 8.87 5.97 31.88
C GLN A 367 8.93 4.55 32.46
N VAL A 368 7.84 4.11 33.08
CA VAL A 368 7.70 2.76 33.66
C VAL A 368 6.72 1.94 32.83
N GLN A 369 7.15 0.76 32.37
CA GLN A 369 6.24 -0.20 31.76
C GLN A 369 5.56 -1.04 32.84
N ALA A 370 4.24 -1.20 32.76
CA ALA A 370 3.50 -2.11 33.60
C ALA A 370 3.89 -3.57 33.28
N HIS A 371 4.04 -4.38 34.32
CA HIS A 371 4.31 -5.81 34.23
C HIS A 371 3.37 -6.55 35.18
N ALA A 372 2.17 -6.87 34.70
CA ALA A 372 1.15 -7.54 35.49
C ALA A 372 1.62 -8.89 36.05
N GLU A 373 2.44 -9.62 35.27
CA GLU A 373 3.04 -10.92 35.61
C GLU A 373 3.80 -10.91 36.96
N ILE A 374 4.48 -9.81 37.27
CA ILE A 374 5.29 -9.63 38.50
C ILE A 374 4.59 -8.71 39.52
N GLY A 375 3.33 -8.36 39.28
CA GLY A 375 2.52 -7.51 40.16
C GLY A 375 2.74 -5.99 40.01
N LEU A 376 3.54 -5.54 39.04
CA LEU A 376 3.72 -4.12 38.72
C LEU A 376 2.55 -3.61 37.85
N THR A 377 1.38 -3.46 38.46
CA THR A 377 0.15 -2.96 37.81
C THR A 377 0.11 -1.43 37.72
N PHE A 378 -0.78 -0.86 36.90
CA PHE A 378 -1.02 0.60 36.85
C PHE A 378 -1.26 1.22 38.23
N ALA A 379 -2.09 0.60 39.07
CA ALA A 379 -2.40 1.12 40.41
C ALA A 379 -1.19 1.07 41.35
N MET A 380 -0.36 0.03 41.24
CA MET A 380 0.89 -0.09 42.00
C MET A 380 1.92 0.95 41.53
N GLY A 381 2.09 1.06 40.21
CA GLY A 381 2.98 2.02 39.57
C GLY A 381 2.62 3.46 39.94
N LEU A 382 1.35 3.86 39.80
CA LEU A 382 0.89 5.20 40.16
C LEU A 382 1.12 5.50 41.66
N ARG A 383 0.85 4.54 42.56
CA ARG A 383 1.16 4.67 43.98
C ARG A 383 2.66 4.85 44.25
N ALA A 384 3.52 4.22 43.47
CA ALA A 384 4.97 4.36 43.59
C ALA A 384 5.45 5.71 43.06
N ILE A 385 4.92 6.15 41.92
CA ILE A 385 5.22 7.45 41.29
C ILE A 385 4.96 8.60 42.26
N LEU A 386 3.85 8.57 43.01
CA LEU A 386 3.55 9.61 44.01
C LEU A 386 4.58 9.72 45.15
N ARG A 387 5.50 8.75 45.29
CA ARG A 387 6.63 8.78 46.24
C ARG A 387 7.97 9.09 45.57
N GLN A 388 7.97 9.48 44.30
CA GLN A 388 9.17 9.83 43.53
C GLN A 388 9.33 11.35 43.36
N ASP A 389 8.58 12.16 44.12
CA ASP A 389 8.57 13.63 44.00
C ASP A 389 8.24 14.12 42.56
N PRO A 390 7.13 13.66 41.94
CA PRO A 390 6.78 14.07 40.58
C PRO A 390 6.15 15.48 40.56
N ASN A 391 6.23 16.15 39.41
CA ASN A 391 5.58 17.43 39.13
C ASN A 391 4.38 17.31 38.20
#